data_AF-A0A8J7R2L5-F1
#
_entry.id   AF-A0A8J7R2L5-F1
#
_cell.length_a   1.000
_cell.length_b   1.000
_cell.length_c   1.000
_cell.angle_alpha   90.00
_cell.angle_beta   90.00
_cell.angle_gamma   90.00
#
_symmetry.space_group_name_H-M   'P 1'
#
loop_
_entity.id
_entity.type
_entity.pdbx_description
1 polymer ?
#
loop_
_entity_poly.entity_id
_entity_poly.type
_entity_poly.pdbx_seq_one_letter_code
_entity_poly.pdbx_strand_id
1 'polypeptide(L)'
;MLSRIILSLILLLSIADVAGAKEKSDNMKPRWMTSSLPKPKSPGYIFISAQGTGSSLEEARQRALVNLTTKLEHERGLVINSSVKIDKEASRIAGSRSSVSRQQFQMECTERGKEITLTCRVIDEYWEASHGHYTVTELYTVNDNKQPGEGSYNDDIRLTTSYGAAPVFYSLIPGVGQFTKGSYVKGGLMLGGTAVGAAAIILCENQRADYAKKMREKPQHFEFYRNKKSQWETGRNVAIGVTAALYVYNLIDAAVAPGRRRVVVKNRSYNYSLAPVIYENGAGVGLVFNF
;
A
#
# COMPACT_ATOMS: atom_id res chain seq x y z
N MET A 1 13.86 -10.63 -37.82
CA MET A 1 14.68 -10.85 -36.59
C MET A 1 14.19 -9.98 -35.42
N LEU A 2 13.97 -8.67 -35.60
CA LEU A 2 13.40 -7.77 -34.58
C LEU A 2 12.05 -8.27 -34.00
N SER A 3 11.13 -8.73 -34.85
CA SER A 3 9.83 -9.27 -34.43
C SER A 3 9.96 -10.49 -33.50
N ARG A 4 10.99 -11.32 -33.67
CA ARG A 4 11.25 -12.48 -32.80
C ARG A 4 11.78 -12.06 -31.42
N ILE A 5 12.61 -11.02 -31.35
CA ILE A 5 13.14 -10.49 -30.08
C ILE A 5 12.02 -9.83 -29.27
N ILE A 6 11.12 -9.08 -29.94
CA ILE A 6 9.94 -8.47 -29.30
C ILE A 6 8.98 -9.55 -28.80
N LEU A 7 8.73 -10.61 -29.60
CA LEU A 7 7.90 -11.74 -29.18
C LEU A 7 8.51 -12.48 -27.98
N SER A 8 9.82 -12.70 -27.97
CA SER A 8 10.52 -13.35 -26.86
C SER A 8 10.50 -12.52 -25.57
N LEU A 9 10.56 -11.19 -25.67
CA LEU A 9 10.45 -10.29 -24.51
C LEU A 9 9.03 -10.31 -23.92
N ILE A 10 8.00 -10.33 -24.79
CA ILE A 10 6.59 -10.48 -24.38
C ILE A 10 6.34 -11.85 -23.77
N LEU A 11 6.94 -12.92 -24.32
CA LEU A 11 6.81 -14.28 -23.80
C LEU A 11 7.51 -14.46 -22.44
N LEU A 12 8.67 -13.84 -22.22
CA LEU A 12 9.37 -13.83 -20.92
C LEU A 12 8.60 -13.08 -19.84
N LEU A 13 7.84 -12.03 -20.20
CA LEU A 13 6.91 -11.34 -19.30
C LEU A 13 5.66 -12.18 -18.96
N SER A 14 5.37 -13.23 -19.73
CA SER A 14 4.15 -14.05 -19.58
C SER A 14 4.33 -15.32 -18.73
N ILE A 15 5.57 -15.69 -18.36
CA ILE A 15 5.88 -16.98 -17.71
C ILE A 15 5.84 -16.88 -16.16
N ALA A 16 5.54 -15.72 -15.58
CA ALA A 16 5.57 -15.52 -14.13
C ALA A 16 4.31 -16.01 -13.36
N ASP A 17 3.26 -16.47 -14.04
CA ASP A 17 1.95 -16.78 -13.41
C ASP A 17 1.60 -18.28 -13.37
N VAL A 18 2.56 -19.15 -13.04
CA VAL A 18 2.23 -20.54 -12.67
C VAL A 18 2.83 -20.87 -11.30
N ALA A 19 2.26 -20.25 -10.26
CA ALA A 19 2.33 -20.76 -8.90
C ALA A 19 0.89 -20.77 -8.37
N GLY A 20 0.43 -21.92 -7.86
CA GLY A 20 -0.97 -22.16 -7.49
C GLY A 20 -1.61 -20.96 -6.82
N ALA A 21 -2.78 -20.53 -7.34
CA ALA A 21 -3.42 -19.28 -6.94
C ALA A 21 -3.66 -19.26 -5.43
N LYS A 22 -2.78 -18.54 -4.72
CA LYS A 22 -2.96 -18.21 -3.31
C LYS A 22 -4.03 -17.15 -3.25
N GLU A 23 -5.25 -17.55 -2.89
CA GLU A 23 -6.34 -16.60 -2.67
C GLU A 23 -5.94 -15.67 -1.51
N LYS A 24 -6.29 -14.40 -1.65
CA LYS A 24 -5.92 -13.35 -0.70
C LYS A 24 -6.93 -12.23 -0.73
N SER A 25 -7.08 -11.54 0.40
CA SER A 25 -8.02 -10.42 0.53
C SER A 25 -7.65 -9.21 -0.33
N ASP A 26 -6.35 -9.00 -0.56
CA ASP A 26 -5.81 -7.90 -1.36
C ASP A 26 -4.60 -8.33 -2.15
N ASN A 27 -4.36 -7.67 -3.28
CA ASN A 27 -3.21 -7.96 -4.14
C ASN A 27 -1.85 -7.73 -3.45
N MET A 28 -1.79 -6.79 -2.51
CA MET A 28 -0.59 -6.47 -1.76
C MET A 28 -0.88 -6.47 -0.26
N LYS A 29 0.04 -7.03 0.53
CA LYS A 29 -0.01 -6.96 1.99
C LYS A 29 -0.08 -5.50 2.46
N PRO A 30 -0.94 -5.16 3.42
CA PRO A 30 -0.99 -3.83 3.99
C PRO A 30 0.35 -3.38 4.59
N ARG A 31 0.57 -2.07 4.64
CA ARG A 31 1.83 -1.50 5.11
C ARG A 31 2.14 -1.84 6.57
N TRP A 32 1.11 -1.92 7.41
CA TRP A 32 1.25 -2.24 8.84
C TRP A 32 1.70 -3.70 9.10
N MET A 33 1.60 -4.59 8.11
CA MET A 33 2.14 -5.97 8.21
C MET A 33 3.61 -6.08 7.77
N THR A 34 4.09 -5.16 6.92
CA THR A 34 5.40 -5.25 6.26
C THR A 34 6.39 -4.19 6.76
N SER A 35 5.93 -3.28 7.62
CA SER A 35 6.69 -2.16 8.16
C SER A 35 6.29 -1.96 9.62
N SER A 36 6.56 -0.78 10.19
CA SER A 36 6.11 -0.45 11.54
C SER A 36 4.59 -0.32 11.61
N LEU A 37 4.03 -0.70 12.77
CA LEU A 37 2.65 -0.39 13.12
C LEU A 37 2.40 1.13 13.07
N PRO A 38 1.15 1.56 12.79
CA PRO A 38 0.79 2.97 12.85
C PRO A 38 1.03 3.52 14.27
N LYS A 39 1.28 4.83 14.36
CA LYS A 39 1.39 5.51 15.65
C LYS A 39 0.09 6.27 15.93
N PRO A 40 -0.45 6.19 17.15
CA PRO A 40 -1.56 7.04 17.56
C PRO A 40 -1.11 8.51 17.53
N LYS A 41 -2.06 9.43 17.34
CA LYS A 41 -1.82 10.86 17.47
C LYS A 41 -2.36 11.41 18.79
N SER A 42 -3.47 10.86 19.25
CA SER A 42 -4.02 11.12 20.57
C SER A 42 -3.48 10.13 21.60
N PRO A 43 -3.30 10.54 22.87
CA PRO A 43 -3.04 9.59 23.95
C PRO A 43 -4.23 8.65 24.16
N GLY A 44 -4.00 7.55 24.88
CA GLY A 44 -5.08 6.65 25.32
C GLY A 44 -5.32 5.43 24.44
N TYR A 45 -4.52 5.17 23.40
CA TYR A 45 -4.60 3.86 22.73
C TYR A 45 -3.30 3.50 22.00
N ILE A 46 -3.14 2.21 21.70
CA ILE A 46 -2.04 1.71 20.89
C ILE A 46 -2.53 0.84 19.75
N PHE A 47 -1.70 0.66 18.72
CA PHE A 47 -1.93 -0.32 17.66
C PHE A 47 -1.23 -1.63 18.01
N ILE A 48 -1.95 -2.75 17.87
CA ILE A 48 -1.39 -4.10 18.00
C ILE A 48 -1.93 -4.95 16.85
N SER A 49 -1.07 -5.77 16.25
CA SER A 49 -1.50 -6.80 15.30
C SER A 49 -1.45 -8.19 15.94
N ALA A 50 -2.42 -9.03 15.59
CA ALA A 50 -2.42 -10.46 15.89
C ALA A 50 -2.78 -11.27 14.64
N GLN A 51 -2.32 -12.52 14.61
CA GLN A 51 -2.52 -13.43 13.49
C GLN A 51 -3.14 -14.73 13.99
N GLY A 52 -4.02 -15.32 13.19
CA GLY A 52 -4.62 -16.62 13.44
C GLY A 52 -4.73 -17.42 12.15
N THR A 53 -4.61 -18.73 12.26
CA THR A 53 -4.73 -19.65 11.12
C THR A 53 -5.79 -20.68 11.41
N GLY A 54 -6.72 -20.93 10.49
CA GLY A 54 -7.85 -21.84 10.67
C GLY A 54 -8.22 -22.58 9.38
N SER A 55 -9.14 -23.54 9.49
CA SER A 55 -9.75 -24.25 8.35
C SER A 55 -10.83 -23.41 7.66
N SER A 56 -11.35 -22.39 8.35
CA SER A 56 -12.23 -21.37 7.82
C SER A 56 -11.73 -19.96 8.19
N LEU A 57 -12.27 -18.95 7.49
CA LEU A 57 -11.96 -17.55 7.77
C LEU A 57 -12.39 -17.15 9.19
N GLU A 58 -13.58 -17.58 9.61
CA GLU A 58 -14.13 -17.33 10.94
C GLU A 58 -13.28 -17.97 12.04
N GLU A 59 -12.83 -19.21 11.84
CA GLU A 59 -11.93 -19.87 12.78
C GLU A 59 -10.58 -19.15 12.88
N ALA A 60 -10.04 -18.71 11.74
CA ALA A 60 -8.80 -17.94 11.71
C ALA A 60 -8.94 -16.59 12.44
N ARG A 61 -10.06 -15.89 12.30
CA ARG A 61 -10.38 -14.66 13.06
C ARG A 61 -10.47 -14.93 14.56
N GLN A 62 -11.17 -15.99 14.96
CA GLN A 62 -11.28 -16.36 16.38
C GLN A 62 -9.92 -16.67 16.99
N ARG A 63 -9.05 -17.40 16.26
CA ARG A 63 -7.68 -17.67 16.70
C ARG A 63 -6.82 -16.40 16.73
N ALA A 64 -7.01 -15.46 15.79
CA ALA A 64 -6.36 -14.16 15.82
C ALA A 64 -6.73 -13.38 17.09
N LEU A 65 -8.01 -13.40 17.49
CA LEU A 65 -8.48 -12.78 18.72
C LEU A 65 -7.84 -13.44 19.96
N VAL A 66 -7.80 -14.77 20.05
CA VAL A 66 -7.12 -15.49 21.15
C VAL A 66 -5.63 -15.16 21.23
N ASN A 67 -4.97 -15.03 20.08
CA ASN A 67 -3.56 -14.62 20.05
C ASN A 67 -3.37 -13.16 20.46
N LEU A 68 -4.34 -12.27 20.16
CA LEU A 68 -4.35 -10.90 20.69
C LEU A 68 -4.46 -10.92 22.22
N THR A 69 -5.40 -11.70 22.79
CA THR A 69 -5.61 -11.75 24.24
C THR A 69 -4.34 -12.22 24.94
N THR A 70 -3.76 -13.33 24.47
CA THR A 70 -2.51 -13.90 25.00
C THR A 70 -1.35 -12.89 24.93
N LYS A 71 -1.26 -12.14 23.83
CA LYS A 71 -0.24 -11.10 23.67
C LYS A 71 -0.42 -9.96 24.65
N LEU A 72 -1.66 -9.53 24.90
CA LEU A 72 -1.97 -8.50 25.90
C LEU A 72 -1.65 -8.97 27.32
N GLU A 73 -1.91 -10.22 27.66
CA GLU A 73 -1.55 -10.80 28.96
C GLU A 73 -0.03 -10.77 29.17
N HIS A 74 0.73 -11.25 28.18
CA HIS A 74 2.18 -11.34 28.27
C HIS A 74 2.88 -9.97 28.23
N GLU A 75 2.51 -9.08 27.30
CA GLU A 75 3.20 -7.80 27.12
C GLU A 75 2.82 -6.75 28.17
N ARG A 76 1.61 -6.84 28.74
CA ARG A 76 1.12 -5.86 29.73
C ARG A 76 0.93 -6.42 31.14
N GLY A 77 1.15 -7.72 31.36
CA GLY A 77 0.97 -8.34 32.67
C GLY A 77 -0.48 -8.33 33.14
N LEU A 78 -1.41 -8.45 32.20
CA LEU A 78 -2.84 -8.44 32.45
C LEU A 78 -3.36 -9.85 32.67
N VAL A 79 -4.37 -10.01 33.53
CA VAL A 79 -5.14 -11.25 33.66
C VAL A 79 -6.52 -11.00 33.08
N ILE A 80 -6.93 -11.74 32.06
CA ILE A 80 -8.21 -11.51 31.37
C ILE A 80 -9.30 -12.36 32.05
N ASN A 81 -10.29 -11.72 32.66
CA ASN A 81 -11.31 -12.37 33.49
C ASN A 81 -12.48 -12.97 32.69
N SER A 82 -12.41 -12.93 31.35
CA SER A 82 -13.25 -13.72 30.43
C SER A 82 -14.72 -13.26 30.30
N SER A 83 -14.94 -12.00 29.91
CA SER A 83 -16.15 -11.61 29.19
C SER A 83 -15.77 -10.80 27.95
N VAL A 84 -15.99 -11.36 26.74
CA VAL A 84 -15.76 -10.66 25.48
C VAL A 84 -17.11 -10.17 24.97
N LYS A 85 -17.39 -8.87 25.10
CA LYS A 85 -18.58 -8.27 24.47
C LYS A 85 -18.23 -7.88 23.05
N ILE A 86 -18.95 -8.44 22.08
CA ILE A 86 -18.76 -8.17 20.65
C ILE A 86 -19.81 -7.16 20.20
N ASP A 87 -19.39 -5.91 20.00
CA ASP A 87 -20.23 -4.89 19.41
C ASP A 87 -19.96 -4.84 17.90
N LYS A 88 -20.99 -5.12 17.09
CA LYS A 88 -20.94 -5.01 15.63
C LYS A 88 -21.81 -3.84 15.19
N GLU A 89 -21.20 -2.71 14.86
CA GLU A 89 -21.92 -1.61 14.23
C GLU A 89 -21.87 -1.73 12.71
N ALA A 90 -23.04 -1.86 12.09
CA ALA A 90 -23.21 -1.75 10.64
C ALA A 90 -23.74 -0.36 10.29
N SER A 91 -22.86 0.54 9.84
CA SER A 91 -23.29 1.85 9.32
C SER A 91 -23.59 1.76 7.82
N ARG A 92 -24.85 2.05 7.43
CA ARG A 92 -25.23 2.31 6.03
C ARG A 92 -25.11 3.81 5.76
N ILE A 93 -24.04 4.24 5.08
CA ILE A 93 -23.96 5.60 4.55
C ILE A 93 -24.65 5.60 3.19
N ALA A 94 -25.71 6.40 3.05
CA ALA A 94 -26.49 6.54 1.83
C ALA A 94 -25.58 6.89 0.62
N GLY A 95 -25.71 6.12 -0.47
CA GLY A 95 -25.17 6.46 -1.79
C GLY A 95 -23.77 5.93 -2.14
N SER A 96 -23.00 5.38 -1.18
CA SER A 96 -21.71 4.73 -1.48
C SER A 96 -21.59 3.43 -0.69
N ARG A 97 -21.31 2.31 -1.39
CA ARG A 97 -21.06 0.97 -0.83
C ARG A 97 -19.80 0.98 0.06
N SER A 98 -19.90 1.59 1.24
CA SER A 98 -18.91 1.50 2.30
C SER A 98 -19.62 1.06 3.57
N SER A 99 -19.92 -0.25 3.63
CA SER A 99 -20.28 -0.93 4.87
C SER A 99 -19.03 -0.95 5.74
N VAL A 100 -18.86 0.06 6.61
CA VAL A 100 -17.86 -0.02 7.69
C VAL A 100 -18.50 -0.86 8.79
N SER A 101 -18.29 -2.17 8.72
CA SER A 101 -18.57 -3.06 9.85
C SER A 101 -17.50 -2.77 10.91
N ARG A 102 -17.86 -2.02 11.96
CA ARG A 102 -16.96 -1.83 13.10
C ARG A 102 -17.16 -3.02 14.02
N GLN A 103 -16.11 -3.82 14.17
CA GLN A 103 -16.06 -4.87 15.18
C GLN A 103 -15.24 -4.36 16.36
N GLN A 104 -15.85 -4.38 17.54
CA GLN A 104 -15.22 -4.02 18.80
C GLN A 104 -15.39 -5.18 19.79
N PHE A 105 -14.34 -5.44 20.54
CA PHE A 105 -14.26 -6.44 21.59
C PHE A 105 -13.97 -5.70 22.90
N GLN A 106 -14.87 -5.80 23.88
CA GLN A 106 -14.60 -5.31 25.23
C GLN A 106 -14.24 -6.49 26.11
N MET A 107 -13.21 -6.33 26.94
CA MET A 107 -12.63 -7.39 27.76
C MET A 107 -12.44 -6.88 29.18
N GLU A 108 -12.97 -7.59 30.16
CA GLU A 108 -12.71 -7.33 31.57
C GLU A 108 -11.36 -7.96 31.95
N CYS A 109 -10.45 -7.16 32.50
CA CYS A 109 -9.09 -7.56 32.82
C CYS A 109 -8.70 -7.08 34.22
N THR A 110 -7.73 -7.73 34.83
CA THR A 110 -7.12 -7.31 36.09
C THR A 110 -5.68 -6.91 35.84
N GLU A 111 -5.33 -5.65 36.14
CA GLU A 111 -3.96 -5.14 36.10
C GLU A 111 -3.51 -4.85 37.54
N ARG A 112 -2.53 -5.59 38.06
CA ARG A 112 -1.98 -5.39 39.42
C ARG A 112 -3.07 -5.36 40.51
N GLY A 113 -4.08 -6.23 40.40
CA GLY A 113 -5.19 -6.32 41.34
C GLY A 113 -6.31 -5.29 41.15
N LYS A 114 -6.23 -4.42 40.13
CA LYS A 114 -7.31 -3.49 39.76
C LYS A 114 -8.06 -4.00 38.53
N GLU A 115 -9.38 -4.06 38.62
CA GLU A 115 -10.22 -4.34 37.47
C GLU A 115 -10.18 -3.16 36.49
N ILE A 116 -9.92 -3.47 35.22
CA ILE A 116 -9.91 -2.55 34.10
C ILE A 116 -10.72 -3.17 32.95
N THR A 117 -11.34 -2.33 32.12
CA THR A 117 -11.96 -2.78 30.88
C THR A 117 -11.06 -2.38 29.72
N LEU A 118 -10.62 -3.36 28.94
CA LEU A 118 -9.94 -3.12 27.67
C LEU A 118 -10.96 -3.06 26.55
N THR A 119 -10.79 -2.08 25.66
CA THR A 119 -11.55 -1.99 24.42
C THR A 119 -10.61 -2.20 23.24
N CYS A 120 -10.86 -3.26 22.49
CA CYS A 120 -10.12 -3.66 21.31
C CYS A 120 -10.99 -3.45 20.07
N ARG A 121 -10.61 -2.54 19.17
CA ARG A 121 -11.35 -2.29 17.93
C ARG A 121 -10.55 -2.75 16.71
N VAL A 122 -11.19 -3.51 15.83
CA VAL A 122 -10.60 -3.92 14.55
C VAL A 122 -10.53 -2.71 13.61
N ILE A 123 -9.34 -2.42 13.10
CA ILE A 123 -9.07 -1.33 12.17
C ILE A 123 -8.89 -1.83 10.74
N ASP A 124 -8.19 -2.94 10.58
CA ASP A 124 -7.91 -3.53 9.27
C ASP A 124 -7.73 -5.05 9.37
N GLU A 125 -8.02 -5.77 8.28
CA GLU A 125 -7.91 -7.23 8.18
C GLU A 125 -7.25 -7.60 6.85
N TYR A 126 -6.28 -8.50 6.88
CA TYR A 126 -5.72 -9.12 5.68
C TYR A 126 -5.69 -10.64 5.84
N TRP A 127 -6.18 -11.36 4.84
CA TRP A 127 -6.22 -12.81 4.85
C TRP A 127 -5.61 -13.43 3.61
N GLU A 128 -5.02 -14.61 3.78
CA GLU A 128 -4.48 -15.45 2.72
C GLU A 128 -4.99 -16.88 2.89
N ALA A 129 -5.45 -17.50 1.81
CA ALA A 129 -5.82 -18.90 1.78
C ALA A 129 -4.78 -19.70 0.98
N SER A 130 -4.33 -20.80 1.57
CA SER A 130 -3.39 -21.73 0.95
C SER A 130 -3.76 -23.15 1.35
N HIS A 131 -3.97 -24.02 0.36
CA HIS A 131 -4.24 -25.45 0.59
C HIS A 131 -5.38 -25.71 1.58
N GLY A 132 -6.47 -24.94 1.52
CA GLY A 132 -7.62 -25.09 2.44
C GLY A 132 -7.43 -24.49 3.83
N HIS A 133 -6.30 -23.83 4.10
CA HIS A 133 -6.07 -23.11 5.34
C HIS A 133 -6.11 -21.59 5.13
N TYR A 134 -6.84 -20.89 5.99
CA TYR A 134 -6.92 -19.44 6.03
C TYR A 134 -5.98 -18.90 7.09
N THR A 135 -5.09 -17.98 6.72
CA THR A 135 -4.29 -17.18 7.64
C THR A 135 -4.82 -15.75 7.63
N VAL A 136 -5.36 -15.31 8.76
CA VAL A 136 -5.91 -13.97 8.97
C VAL A 136 -4.94 -13.18 9.85
N THR A 137 -4.63 -11.95 9.46
CA THR A 137 -3.95 -10.99 10.32
C THR A 137 -4.84 -9.77 10.48
N GLU A 138 -5.11 -9.40 11.72
CA GLU A 138 -5.94 -8.26 12.08
C GLU A 138 -5.08 -7.20 12.79
N LEU A 139 -5.38 -5.94 12.47
CA LEU A 139 -4.85 -4.78 13.15
C LEU A 139 -5.90 -4.25 14.12
N TYR A 140 -5.56 -4.20 15.39
CA TYR A 140 -6.41 -3.70 16.45
C TYR A 140 -5.89 -2.37 16.97
N THR A 141 -6.82 -1.57 17.49
CA THR A 141 -6.53 -0.53 18.46
C THR A 141 -6.93 -1.04 19.84
N VAL A 142 -6.06 -0.86 20.82
CA VAL A 142 -6.29 -1.29 22.20
C VAL A 142 -6.23 -0.07 23.10
N ASN A 143 -7.31 0.13 23.86
CA ASN A 143 -7.48 1.22 24.81
C ASN A 143 -7.79 0.64 26.20
N ASP A 144 -7.16 1.22 27.22
CA ASP A 144 -7.48 0.99 28.61
C ASP A 144 -8.50 2.05 28.98
N ASN A 145 -9.75 1.66 29.24
CA ASN A 145 -10.87 2.59 29.43
C ASN A 145 -10.79 3.40 30.76
N LYS A 146 -9.57 3.73 31.22
CA LYS A 146 -9.24 4.48 32.43
C LYS A 146 -9.79 5.90 32.41
N GLN A 147 -10.15 6.45 31.23
CA GLN A 147 -10.85 7.72 31.08
C GLN A 147 -12.00 7.59 30.05
N PRO A 148 -13.27 7.79 30.44
CA PRO A 148 -14.39 7.84 29.50
C PRO A 148 -14.19 8.99 28.49
N GLY A 149 -14.07 8.67 27.20
CA GLY A 149 -13.84 9.65 26.14
C GLY A 149 -12.39 9.78 25.66
N GLU A 150 -11.44 9.05 26.24
CA GLU A 150 -10.09 8.87 25.68
C GLU A 150 -9.99 7.53 24.95
N GLY A 151 -9.38 7.50 23.77
CA GLY A 151 -9.18 6.24 23.02
C GLY A 151 -9.07 6.40 21.50
N SER A 152 -9.19 5.28 20.78
CA SER A 152 -9.11 5.23 19.31
C SER A 152 -10.15 6.10 18.58
N TYR A 153 -11.20 6.55 19.25
CA TYR A 153 -12.23 7.44 18.66
C TYR A 153 -11.82 8.92 18.62
N ASN A 154 -10.72 9.29 19.28
CA ASN A 154 -10.16 10.64 19.28
C ASN A 154 -9.37 10.97 18.01
N ASP A 155 -8.97 9.93 17.28
CA ASP A 155 -8.32 10.07 15.99
C ASP A 155 -9.25 9.60 14.86
N ASP A 156 -9.24 10.32 13.74
CA ASP A 156 -9.82 9.86 12.48
C ASP A 156 -8.86 8.85 11.84
N ILE A 157 -9.17 7.57 12.04
CA ILE A 157 -8.42 6.44 11.50
C ILE A 157 -9.06 5.99 10.18
N ARG A 158 -8.34 6.14 9.08
CA ARG A 158 -8.81 5.80 7.74
C ARG A 158 -7.86 4.87 7.01
N LEU A 159 -8.42 3.94 6.25
CA LEU A 159 -7.67 3.11 5.32
C LEU A 159 -7.61 3.80 3.96
N THR A 160 -6.43 3.80 3.36
CA THR A 160 -6.25 4.31 1.99
C THR A 160 -5.19 3.52 1.25
N THR A 161 -5.40 3.37 -0.06
CA THR A 161 -4.40 2.87 -1.02
C THR A 161 -3.77 4.01 -1.82
N SER A 162 -4.20 5.26 -1.59
CA SER A 162 -3.68 6.45 -2.28
C SER A 162 -2.48 7.06 -1.55
N TYR A 163 -1.46 7.38 -2.33
CA TYR A 163 -0.19 7.95 -1.88
C TYR A 163 -0.01 9.41 -2.33
N GLY A 164 -1.02 10.01 -2.98
CA GLY A 164 -0.94 11.38 -3.51
C GLY A 164 0.12 11.51 -4.60
N ALA A 165 0.69 12.72 -4.74
CA ALA A 165 1.68 13.02 -5.79
C ALA A 165 3.12 12.56 -5.45
N ALA A 166 3.41 12.23 -4.19
CA ALA A 166 4.76 11.86 -3.76
C ALA A 166 5.39 10.72 -4.59
N PRO A 167 4.69 9.63 -4.94
CA PRO A 167 5.25 8.58 -5.79
C PRO A 167 5.62 9.04 -7.20
N VAL A 168 4.97 10.08 -7.74
CA VAL A 168 5.30 10.66 -9.06
C VAL A 168 6.69 11.30 -9.01
N PHE A 169 6.97 12.06 -7.95
CA PHE A 169 8.29 12.66 -7.74
C PHE A 169 9.37 11.60 -7.57
N TYR A 170 9.08 10.53 -6.81
CA TYR A 170 10.03 9.43 -6.66
C TYR A 170 10.25 8.66 -7.96
N SER A 171 9.26 8.60 -8.86
CA SER A 171 9.38 7.97 -10.17
C SER A 171 10.22 8.73 -11.19
N LEU A 172 10.79 9.89 -10.85
CA LEU A 172 11.89 10.48 -11.62
C LEU A 172 13.06 9.51 -11.76
N ILE A 173 13.28 8.67 -10.75
CA ILE A 173 14.13 7.49 -10.89
C ILE A 173 13.22 6.30 -11.24
N PRO A 174 13.42 5.64 -12.39
CA PRO A 174 12.59 4.51 -12.82
C PRO A 174 12.41 3.46 -11.72
N GLY A 175 11.16 3.09 -11.43
CA GLY A 175 10.82 2.07 -10.45
C GLY A 175 10.73 2.52 -8.99
N VAL A 176 11.36 3.64 -8.59
CA VAL A 176 11.41 4.05 -7.17
C VAL A 176 10.03 4.42 -6.63
N GLY A 177 9.20 5.12 -7.41
CA GLY A 177 7.81 5.41 -7.02
C GLY A 177 7.00 4.14 -6.74
N GLN A 178 7.21 3.06 -7.50
CA GLN A 178 6.55 1.77 -7.29
C GLN A 178 7.05 1.07 -6.03
N PHE A 179 8.34 1.20 -5.69
CA PHE A 179 8.88 0.70 -4.43
C PHE A 179 8.26 1.41 -3.21
N THR A 180 8.03 2.72 -3.29
CA THR A 180 7.36 3.46 -2.20
C THR A 180 5.89 3.05 -2.01
N LYS A 181 5.22 2.67 -3.11
CA LYS A 181 3.88 2.07 -3.08
C LYS A 181 3.89 0.61 -2.65
N GLY A 182 5.07 -0.01 -2.61
CA GLY A 182 5.27 -1.38 -2.19
C GLY A 182 5.10 -2.44 -3.28
N SER A 183 5.08 -2.04 -4.55
CA SER A 183 5.05 -2.95 -5.70
C SER A 183 6.47 -3.21 -6.21
N TYR A 184 7.19 -4.13 -5.54
CA TYR A 184 8.60 -4.40 -5.84
C TYR A 184 8.82 -5.04 -7.21
N VAL A 185 7.94 -5.95 -7.64
CA VAL A 185 8.06 -6.58 -8.97
C VAL A 185 7.92 -5.54 -10.08
N LYS A 186 6.88 -4.69 -10.00
CA LYS A 186 6.68 -3.60 -10.97
C LYS A 186 7.85 -2.62 -10.96
N GLY A 187 8.30 -2.18 -9.78
CA GLY A 187 9.43 -1.27 -9.67
C GLY A 187 10.72 -1.86 -10.24
N GLY A 188 10.98 -3.16 -10.01
CA GLY A 188 12.12 -3.88 -10.56
C GLY A 188 12.06 -3.99 -12.08
N LEU A 189 10.89 -4.26 -12.66
CA LEU A 189 10.70 -4.30 -14.11
C LEU A 189 10.91 -2.92 -14.75
N MET A 190 10.43 -1.83 -14.13
CA MET A 190 10.67 -0.48 -14.63
C MET A 190 12.16 -0.13 -14.60
N LEU A 191 12.82 -0.35 -13.47
CA LEU A 191 14.25 -0.06 -13.32
C LEU A 191 15.09 -0.91 -14.27
N GLY A 192 14.85 -2.22 -14.31
CA GLY A 192 15.56 -3.15 -15.18
C GLY A 192 15.32 -2.87 -16.66
N GLY A 193 14.07 -2.60 -17.05
CA GLY A 193 13.72 -2.24 -18.42
C GLY A 193 14.40 -0.95 -18.89
N THR A 194 14.43 0.08 -18.04
CA THR A 194 15.15 1.32 -18.38
C THR A 194 16.67 1.10 -18.42
N ALA A 195 17.24 0.29 -17.52
CA ALA A 195 18.67 -0.04 -17.54
C ALA A 195 19.09 -0.78 -18.82
N VAL A 196 18.29 -1.75 -19.27
CA VAL A 196 18.50 -2.46 -20.55
C VAL A 196 18.37 -1.48 -21.73
N GLY A 197 17.38 -0.59 -21.69
CA GLY A 197 17.21 0.47 -22.69
C GLY A 197 18.43 1.38 -22.79
N ALA A 198 18.94 1.87 -21.66
CA ALA A 198 20.14 2.70 -21.60
C ALA A 198 21.37 1.96 -22.14
N ALA A 199 21.59 0.70 -21.76
CA ALA A 199 22.67 -0.12 -22.28
C ALA A 199 22.56 -0.30 -23.80
N ALA A 200 21.35 -0.56 -24.33
CA ALA A 200 21.12 -0.69 -25.77
C ALA A 200 21.43 0.60 -26.54
N ILE A 201 21.07 1.77 -25.97
CA ILE A 201 21.39 3.08 -26.55
C ILE A 201 22.91 3.28 -26.64
N ILE A 202 23.62 3.01 -25.54
CA ILE A 202 25.09 3.14 -25.47
C ILE A 202 25.76 2.20 -26.46
N LEU A 203 25.35 0.93 -26.51
CA LEU A 203 25.91 -0.06 -27.44
C LEU A 203 25.69 0.34 -28.90
N CYS A 204 24.48 0.78 -29.26
CA CYS A 204 24.19 1.21 -30.62
C CYS A 204 25.00 2.47 -31.01
N GLU A 205 25.17 3.41 -30.07
CA GLU A 205 25.96 4.61 -30.31
C GLU A 205 27.45 4.31 -30.47
N ASN A 206 28.00 3.46 -29.61
CA ASN A 206 29.39 3.02 -29.71
C ASN A 206 29.66 2.34 -31.06
N GLN A 207 28.76 1.46 -31.50
CA GLN A 207 28.93 0.76 -32.76
C GLN A 207 28.76 1.68 -33.98
N ARG A 208 27.82 2.64 -33.91
CA ARG A 208 27.67 3.70 -34.90
C ARG A 208 28.95 4.53 -35.02
N ALA A 209 29.57 4.89 -33.91
CA ALA A 209 30.81 5.66 -33.87
C ALA A 209 32.01 4.87 -34.43
N ASP A 210 32.15 3.59 -34.08
CA ASP A 210 33.19 2.70 -34.61
C ASP A 210 33.08 2.55 -36.14
N TYR A 211 31.87 2.34 -36.67
CA TYR A 211 31.68 2.30 -38.12
C TYR A 211 31.93 3.65 -38.79
N ALA A 212 31.62 4.78 -38.14
CA ALA A 212 31.96 6.10 -38.66
C ALA A 212 33.48 6.31 -38.74
N LYS A 213 34.25 5.76 -37.79
CA LYS A 213 35.71 5.75 -37.83
C LYS A 213 36.22 4.87 -38.99
N LYS A 214 35.70 3.64 -39.12
CA LYS A 214 36.06 2.71 -40.22
C LYS A 214 35.75 3.26 -41.62
N MET A 215 34.70 4.07 -41.78
CA MET A 215 34.43 4.79 -43.03
C MET A 215 35.58 5.73 -43.43
N ARG A 216 36.26 6.35 -42.45
CA ARG A 216 37.38 7.27 -42.69
C ARG A 216 38.68 6.51 -42.97
N GLU A 217 38.90 5.40 -42.26
CA GLU A 217 40.14 4.61 -42.35
C GLU A 217 40.18 3.69 -43.57
N LYS A 218 39.02 3.24 -44.07
CA LYS A 218 38.91 2.28 -45.17
C LYS A 218 37.96 2.79 -46.27
N PRO A 219 38.39 3.80 -47.06
CA PRO A 219 37.54 4.39 -48.11
C PRO A 219 37.11 3.37 -49.17
N GLN A 220 37.88 2.30 -49.40
CA GLN A 220 37.54 1.22 -50.33
C GLN A 220 36.25 0.44 -49.98
N HIS A 221 35.79 0.47 -48.73
CA HIS A 221 34.54 -0.20 -48.27
C HIS A 221 33.54 0.80 -47.69
N PHE A 222 33.59 2.04 -48.17
CA PHE A 222 32.84 3.15 -47.61
C PHE A 222 31.32 2.90 -47.56
N GLU A 223 30.72 2.39 -48.64
CA GLU A 223 29.26 2.14 -48.68
C GLU A 223 28.83 1.05 -47.69
N PHE A 224 29.63 -0.01 -47.53
CA PHE A 224 29.36 -1.06 -46.57
C PHE A 224 29.32 -0.52 -45.14
N TYR A 225 30.34 0.26 -44.76
CA TYR A 225 30.39 0.85 -43.42
C TYR A 225 29.35 1.96 -43.22
N ARG A 226 29.00 2.71 -44.26
CA ARG A 226 27.89 3.68 -44.24
C ARG A 226 26.55 3.00 -43.95
N ASN A 227 26.25 1.90 -44.63
CA ASN A 227 25.02 1.13 -44.41
C ASN A 227 24.96 0.55 -43.00
N LYS A 228 26.08 0.01 -42.48
CA LYS A 228 26.15 -0.49 -41.09
C LYS A 228 25.96 0.63 -40.07
N LYS A 229 26.61 1.78 -40.25
CA LYS A 229 26.42 2.95 -39.40
C LYS A 229 24.94 3.37 -39.35
N SER A 230 24.27 3.44 -40.51
CA SER A 230 22.84 3.79 -40.60
C SER A 230 21.92 2.77 -39.90
N GLN A 231 22.24 1.48 -39.99
CA GLN A 231 21.52 0.43 -39.26
C GLN A 231 21.62 0.61 -37.74
N TRP A 232 22.82 0.88 -37.22
CA TRP A 232 23.04 1.12 -35.79
C TRP A 232 22.43 2.44 -35.31
N GLU A 233 22.41 3.47 -36.16
CA GLU A 233 21.68 4.71 -35.89
C GLU A 233 20.17 4.50 -35.78
N THR A 234 19.58 3.74 -36.71
CA THR A 234 18.18 3.33 -36.61
C THR A 234 17.92 2.55 -35.32
N GLY A 235 18.80 1.60 -34.98
CA GLY A 235 18.73 0.83 -33.74
C GLY A 235 18.76 1.71 -32.47
N ARG A 236 19.68 2.68 -32.42
CA ARG A 236 19.76 3.66 -31.33
C ARG A 236 18.47 4.46 -31.20
N ASN A 237 17.93 4.99 -32.30
CA ASN A 237 16.72 5.80 -32.28
C ASN A 237 15.50 4.99 -31.80
N VAL A 238 15.38 3.72 -32.22
CA VAL A 238 14.36 2.80 -31.70
C VAL A 238 14.54 2.55 -30.21
N ALA A 239 15.76 2.29 -29.75
CA ALA A 239 16.04 2.07 -28.32
C ALA A 239 15.71 3.31 -27.47
N ILE A 240 16.04 4.52 -27.96
CA ILE A 240 15.65 5.78 -27.33
C ILE A 240 14.11 5.87 -27.23
N GLY A 241 13.40 5.62 -28.33
CA GLY A 241 11.94 5.70 -28.37
C GLY A 241 11.27 4.74 -27.38
N VAL A 242 11.70 3.47 -27.36
CA VAL A 242 11.18 2.45 -26.44
C VAL A 242 11.49 2.82 -24.97
N THR A 243 12.71 3.28 -24.69
CA THR A 243 13.12 3.67 -23.34
C THR A 243 12.33 4.88 -22.84
N ALA A 244 12.13 5.88 -23.71
CA ALA A 244 11.32 7.06 -23.40
C ALA A 244 9.85 6.70 -23.13
N ALA A 245 9.26 5.82 -23.94
CA ALA A 245 7.90 5.33 -23.73
C ALA A 245 7.76 4.58 -22.38
N LEU A 246 8.71 3.71 -22.05
CA LEU A 246 8.76 3.03 -20.76
C LEU A 246 8.87 4.02 -19.58
N TYR A 247 9.68 5.06 -19.73
CA TYR A 247 9.85 6.10 -18.72
C TYR A 247 8.56 6.88 -18.48
N VAL A 248 7.88 7.30 -19.54
CA VAL A 248 6.58 7.99 -19.45
C VAL A 248 5.53 7.09 -18.79
N TYR A 249 5.49 5.80 -19.16
CA TYR A 249 4.61 4.82 -18.53
C TYR A 249 4.87 4.70 -17.02
N ASN A 250 6.14 4.64 -16.59
CA ASN A 250 6.51 4.59 -15.18
C ASN A 250 6.00 5.81 -14.39
N LEU A 251 6.00 7.01 -14.97
CA LEU A 251 5.45 8.21 -14.34
C LEU A 251 3.92 8.14 -14.19
N ILE A 252 3.23 7.74 -15.27
CA ILE A 252 1.76 7.62 -15.27
C ILE A 252 1.31 6.54 -14.28
N ASP A 253 1.92 5.37 -14.31
CA ASP A 253 1.59 4.27 -13.39
C ASP A 253 1.89 4.69 -11.93
N ALA A 254 2.95 5.47 -11.70
CA ALA A 254 3.22 6.03 -10.38
C ALA A 254 2.23 7.13 -9.94
N ALA A 255 1.54 7.80 -10.87
CA ALA A 255 0.46 8.72 -10.52
C ALA A 255 -0.84 7.98 -10.21
N VAL A 256 -1.20 6.99 -11.02
CA VAL A 256 -2.56 6.41 -11.02
C VAL A 256 -2.65 5.12 -10.19
N ALA A 257 -1.62 4.28 -10.16
CA ALA A 257 -1.75 2.96 -9.57
C ALA A 257 -1.98 3.01 -8.04
N PRO A 258 -2.91 2.23 -7.49
CA PRO A 258 -3.03 2.09 -6.04
C PRO A 258 -1.78 1.42 -5.45
N GLY A 259 -1.35 1.88 -4.28
CA GLY A 259 -0.27 1.26 -3.51
C GLY A 259 -0.80 0.32 -2.43
N ARG A 260 0.11 -0.24 -1.62
CA ARG A 260 -0.24 -1.01 -0.42
C ARG A 260 -1.20 -0.22 0.46
N ARG A 261 -2.29 -0.86 0.90
CA ARG A 261 -3.22 -0.28 1.86
C ARG A 261 -2.47 0.15 3.12
N ARG A 262 -2.72 1.37 3.57
CA ARG A 262 -2.12 1.94 4.78
C ARG A 262 -3.18 2.57 5.67
N VAL A 263 -2.88 2.58 6.96
CA VAL A 263 -3.65 3.28 7.97
C VAL A 263 -3.12 4.71 8.05
N VAL A 264 -4.02 5.69 7.90
CA VAL A 264 -3.74 7.10 8.11
C VAL A 264 -4.48 7.53 9.37
N VAL A 265 -3.72 8.01 10.34
CA VAL A 265 -4.23 8.52 11.61
C VAL A 265 -4.12 10.04 11.58
N LYS A 266 -5.26 10.72 11.73
CA LYS A 266 -5.32 12.16 11.88
C LYS A 266 -5.97 12.49 13.21
N ASN A 267 -5.60 13.59 13.83
CA ASN A 267 -6.38 14.13 14.94
C ASN A 267 -7.80 14.37 14.44
N ARG A 268 -8.79 14.01 15.24
CA ARG A 268 -10.17 14.36 14.93
C ARG A 268 -10.26 15.89 14.88
N SER A 269 -10.58 16.40 13.70
CA SER A 269 -10.84 17.83 13.51
C SER A 269 -12.28 18.07 13.95
N TYR A 270 -12.45 18.84 15.03
CA TYR A 270 -13.76 19.36 15.39
C TYR A 270 -14.18 20.38 14.34
N ASN A 271 -15.28 20.11 13.64
CA ASN A 271 -15.83 21.07 12.69
C ASN A 271 -16.62 22.11 13.48
N TYR A 272 -16.10 23.33 13.53
CA TYR A 272 -16.83 24.49 14.01
C TYR A 272 -17.48 25.19 12.81
N SER A 273 -18.77 25.48 12.93
CA SER A 273 -19.48 26.32 11.97
C SER A 273 -20.03 27.53 12.71
N LEU A 274 -19.85 28.71 12.11
CA LEU A 274 -20.49 29.94 12.55
C LEU A 274 -21.62 30.24 11.57
N ALA A 275 -22.85 30.34 12.07
CA ALA A 275 -24.01 30.72 11.27
C ALA A 275 -24.65 31.98 11.86
N PRO A 276 -25.08 32.95 11.04
CA PRO A 276 -25.89 34.06 11.54
C PRO A 276 -27.25 33.52 12.02
N VAL A 277 -27.71 33.97 13.18
CA VAL A 277 -29.00 33.61 13.75
C VAL A 277 -29.79 34.87 13.98
N ILE A 278 -31.05 34.89 13.53
CA ILE A 278 -31.96 36.01 13.72
C ILE A 278 -32.96 35.62 14.82
N TYR A 279 -33.10 36.50 15.81
CA TYR A 279 -34.08 36.42 16.88
C TYR A 279 -35.08 37.57 16.72
N GLU A 280 -36.24 37.48 17.40
CA GLU A 280 -37.30 38.50 17.32
C GLU A 280 -36.81 39.92 17.68
N ASN A 281 -35.77 40.03 18.53
CA ASN A 281 -35.22 41.30 19.00
C ASN A 281 -33.78 41.59 18.52
N GLY A 282 -33.27 40.90 17.49
CA GLY A 282 -31.94 41.20 16.93
C GLY A 282 -31.27 40.07 16.16
N ALA A 283 -30.05 40.33 15.67
CA ALA A 283 -29.21 39.35 14.99
C ALA A 283 -27.99 38.98 15.84
N GLY A 284 -27.59 37.71 15.80
CA GLY A 284 -26.40 37.18 16.49
C GLY A 284 -25.66 36.16 15.64
N VAL A 285 -24.62 35.57 16.23
CA VAL A 285 -23.83 34.49 15.61
C VAL A 285 -23.99 33.23 16.46
N GLY A 286 -24.53 32.18 15.85
CA GLY A 286 -24.59 30.84 16.42
C GLY A 286 -23.32 30.06 16.11
N LEU A 287 -22.69 29.54 17.15
CA LEU A 287 -21.57 28.60 17.03
C LEU A 287 -22.12 27.18 17.13
N VAL A 288 -21.94 26.41 16.07
CA VAL A 288 -22.24 24.98 16.05
C VAL A 288 -20.93 24.23 16.20
N PHE A 289 -20.82 23.48 17.30
CA PHE A 289 -19.74 22.53 17.55
C PHE A 289 -20.25 21.12 17.29
N ASN A 290 -19.68 20.43 16.30
CA ASN A 290 -19.90 18.99 16.14
C ASN A 290 -18.76 18.23 16.82
N PHE A 291 -19.07 17.61 17.96
CA PHE A 291 -18.20 16.67 18.68
C PHE A 291 -18.28 15.26 18.09
#